data_AF-A0A0Q7UCN5-F1
#
_entry.id   AF-A0A0Q7UCN5-F1
#
_cell.length_a   1.000
_cell.length_b   1.000
_cell.length_c   1.000
_cell.angle_alpha   90.00
_cell.angle_beta   90.00
_cell.angle_gamma   90.00
#
_symmetry.space_group_name_H-M   'P 1'
#
loop_
_entity.id
_entity.type
_entity.pdbx_description
1 polymer ?
#
loop_
_entity_poly.entity_id
_entity_poly.type
_entity_poly.pdbx_seq_one_letter_code
_entity_poly.pdbx_strand_id
1 'polypeptide(L)'
;MPKVDDPREEALRRLDERAEALKASTARPESRAGEMNASSQAYKILAELVGGVLIGLALGAIVDRFAKTGPWGLIGGVLLGFALSLFMARRTANRLMAQAKAEEAARSQASKPKVD
;
A
#
# COMPACT_ATOMS: atom_id res chain seq x y z
N MET A 1 -49.03 25.88 -17.97
CA MET A 1 -47.95 26.57 -17.25
C MET A 1 -46.64 26.05 -17.85
N PRO A 2 -45.83 26.89 -18.51
CA PRO A 2 -44.54 26.46 -19.02
C PRO A 2 -43.65 26.07 -17.83
N LYS A 3 -43.12 24.84 -17.85
CA LYS A 3 -42.09 24.43 -16.90
C LYS A 3 -40.85 25.20 -17.27
N VAL A 4 -40.54 26.24 -16.50
CA VAL A 4 -39.27 26.95 -16.59
C VAL A 4 -38.21 25.92 -16.22
N ASP A 5 -37.31 25.59 -17.14
CA ASP A 5 -36.15 24.76 -16.84
C ASP A 5 -35.39 25.43 -15.68
N ASP A 6 -35.53 24.86 -14.49
CA ASP A 6 -35.16 25.50 -13.24
C ASP A 6 -33.64 25.33 -13.06
N PRO A 7 -32.86 26.40 -12.82
CA PRO A 7 -31.39 26.31 -12.63
C PRO A 7 -30.97 25.31 -11.53
N ARG A 8 -31.91 24.89 -10.68
CA ARG A 8 -31.73 23.82 -9.70
C ARG A 8 -31.53 22.45 -10.35
N GLU A 9 -32.25 22.14 -11.42
CA GLU A 9 -32.10 20.85 -12.13
C GLU A 9 -30.72 20.73 -12.79
N GLU A 10 -30.19 21.83 -13.32
CA GLU A 10 -28.84 21.88 -13.86
C GLU A 10 -27.78 21.69 -12.76
N ALA A 11 -27.98 22.30 -11.59
CA ALA A 11 -27.10 22.12 -10.44
C ALA A 11 -27.12 20.67 -9.93
N LEU A 12 -28.31 20.05 -9.86
CA LEU A 12 -28.47 18.65 -9.49
C LEU A 12 -27.80 17.72 -10.51
N ARG A 13 -27.99 17.95 -11.81
CA ARG A 13 -27.30 17.20 -12.87
C ARG A 13 -25.79 17.26 -12.75
N ARG A 14 -25.23 18.45 -12.49
CA ARG A 14 -23.76 18.60 -12.32
C ARG A 14 -23.25 17.93 -11.04
N LEU A 15 -24.06 17.89 -9.98
CA LEU A 15 -23.71 17.16 -8.76
C LEU A 15 -23.74 15.65 -8.99
N ASP A 16 -24.74 15.13 -9.71
CA ASP A 16 -24.82 13.73 -10.10
C ASP A 16 -23.67 13.33 -11.02
N GLU A 17 -23.34 14.14 -12.02
CA GLU A 17 -22.22 13.88 -12.93
C GLU A 17 -20.88 13.86 -12.19
N ARG A 18 -20.68 14.76 -11.22
CA ARG A 18 -19.50 14.75 -10.34
C ARG A 18 -19.51 13.54 -9.41
N ALA A 19 -20.67 13.14 -8.89
CA ALA A 19 -20.80 11.97 -8.03
C ALA A 19 -20.56 10.68 -8.81
N GLU A 20 -21.01 10.58 -10.05
CA GLU A 20 -20.74 9.50 -10.99
C GLU A 20 -19.26 9.45 -11.37
N ALA A 21 -18.64 10.60 -11.68
CA ALA A 21 -17.22 10.67 -11.98
C ALA A 21 -16.37 10.27 -10.76
N LEU A 22 -16.76 10.71 -9.56
CA LEU A 22 -16.09 10.35 -8.32
C LEU A 22 -16.33 8.88 -7.97
N LYS A 23 -17.53 8.36 -8.23
CA LYS A 23 -17.83 6.92 -8.12
C LYS A 23 -17.06 6.12 -9.16
N ALA A 24 -16.86 6.58 -10.38
CA ALA A 24 -16.07 5.88 -11.39
C ALA A 24 -14.57 5.91 -11.06
N SER A 25 -14.07 6.99 -10.45
CA SER A 25 -12.68 7.08 -9.98
C SER A 25 -12.44 6.32 -8.67
N THR A 26 -13.47 6.20 -7.82
CA THR A 26 -13.40 5.55 -6.50
C THR A 26 -13.94 4.12 -6.51
N ALA A 27 -14.69 3.72 -7.53
CA ALA A 27 -15.05 2.35 -7.86
C ALA A 27 -13.78 1.66 -8.34
N ARG A 28 -12.93 1.36 -7.36
CA ARG A 28 -12.01 0.25 -7.42
C ARG A 28 -12.83 -0.93 -7.95
N PRO A 29 -12.38 -1.61 -9.02
CA PRO A 29 -13.20 -2.61 -9.69
C PRO A 29 -13.49 -3.71 -8.68
N GLU A 30 -14.73 -3.79 -8.21
CA GLU A 30 -15.28 -4.94 -7.49
C GLU A 30 -15.45 -6.08 -8.50
N SER A 31 -14.32 -6.59 -8.99
CA SER A 31 -14.25 -7.95 -9.47
C SER A 31 -13.90 -8.79 -8.25
N ARG A 32 -14.64 -9.87 -7.98
CA ARG A 32 -14.25 -10.90 -6.98
C ARG A 32 -12.79 -11.35 -7.14
N ALA A 33 -12.22 -11.26 -8.35
CA ALA A 33 -10.81 -11.47 -8.62
C ALA A 33 -9.90 -10.36 -8.04
N GLY A 34 -10.30 -9.09 -8.15
CA GLY A 34 -9.62 -7.94 -7.55
C GLY A 34 -9.67 -7.92 -6.02
N GLU A 35 -10.79 -8.33 -5.41
CA GLU A 35 -10.88 -8.57 -3.97
C GLU A 35 -9.95 -9.69 -3.54
N MET A 36 -9.99 -10.85 -4.21
CA MET A 36 -9.13 -12.00 -3.89
C MET A 36 -7.63 -11.66 -4.06
N ASN A 37 -7.27 -10.84 -5.06
CA ASN A 37 -5.90 -10.36 -5.28
C ASN A 37 -5.47 -9.31 -4.25
N ALA A 38 -6.33 -8.34 -3.91
CA ALA A 38 -6.04 -7.33 -2.88
C ALA A 38 -5.94 -7.98 -1.49
N SER A 39 -6.80 -8.95 -1.19
CA SER A 39 -6.72 -9.78 0.01
C SER A 39 -5.41 -10.55 0.05
N SER A 40 -5.00 -11.19 -1.06
CA SER A 40 -3.74 -11.96 -1.10
C SER A 40 -2.51 -11.09 -0.84
N GLN A 41 -2.51 -9.84 -1.31
CA GLN A 41 -1.41 -8.90 -1.10
C GLN A 41 -1.41 -8.37 0.33
N ALA A 42 -2.58 -8.09 0.91
CA ALA A 42 -2.72 -7.74 2.33
C ALA A 42 -2.24 -8.88 3.25
N TYR A 43 -2.60 -10.13 2.94
CA TYR A 43 -2.13 -11.29 3.70
C TYR A 43 -0.61 -11.49 3.59
N LYS A 44 0.01 -11.19 2.46
CA LYS A 44 1.48 -11.22 2.33
C LYS A 44 2.16 -10.20 3.23
N ILE A 45 1.66 -8.96 3.25
CA ILE A 45 2.18 -7.90 4.14
C ILE A 45 1.99 -8.31 5.60
N LEU A 46 0.82 -8.86 5.95
CA LEU A 46 0.55 -9.35 7.29
C LEU A 46 1.48 -10.53 7.65
N ALA A 47 1.74 -11.44 6.73
CA ALA A 47 2.66 -12.56 6.93
C ALA A 47 4.12 -12.09 7.11
N GLU A 48 4.57 -11.06 6.40
CA GLU A 48 5.89 -10.45 6.62
C GLU A 48 5.99 -9.79 8.00
N LEU A 49 4.92 -9.13 8.46
CA LEU A 49 4.87 -8.52 9.79
C LEU A 49 4.89 -9.58 10.89
N VAL A 50 3.97 -10.54 10.82
CA VAL A 50 3.84 -11.63 11.79
C VAL A 50 5.09 -12.50 11.76
N GLY A 51 5.64 -12.82 10.59
CA GLY A 51 6.87 -13.59 10.44
C GLY A 51 8.06 -12.92 11.12
N GLY A 52 8.24 -11.61 10.96
CA GLY A 52 9.30 -10.86 11.64
C GLY A 52 9.16 -10.89 13.17
N VAL A 53 7.94 -10.75 13.68
CA VAL A 53 7.67 -10.84 15.13
C VAL A 53 7.90 -12.26 15.67
N LEU A 54 7.46 -13.30 14.96
CA LEU A 54 7.68 -14.69 15.36
C LEU A 54 9.17 -15.05 15.40
N ILE A 55 9.95 -14.58 14.42
CA ILE A 55 11.41 -14.74 14.43
C ILE A 55 12.02 -14.00 15.62
N GLY A 56 11.57 -12.77 15.89
CA GLY A 56 11.99 -11.98 17.04
C GLY A 56 11.70 -12.67 18.38
N LEU A 57 10.52 -13.27 18.52
CA LEU A 57 10.14 -14.06 19.69
C LEU A 57 11.00 -15.32 19.84
N ALA A 58 11.21 -16.07 18.76
CA ALA A 58 12.02 -17.28 18.79
C ALA A 58 13.46 -16.98 19.20
N LEU A 59 14.08 -15.97 18.58
CA LEU A 59 15.44 -15.54 18.93
C LEU A 59 15.52 -14.98 20.35
N GLY A 60 14.55 -14.15 20.75
CA GLY A 60 14.49 -13.58 22.09
C GLY A 60 14.33 -14.65 23.17
N ALA A 61 13.50 -15.67 22.94
CA ALA A 61 13.31 -16.80 23.85
C ALA A 61 14.59 -17.64 24.00
N ILE A 62 15.33 -17.86 22.91
CA ILE A 62 16.63 -18.53 22.95
C ILE A 62 17.60 -17.72 23.80
N VAL A 63 17.74 -16.42 23.52
CA VAL A 63 18.63 -15.52 24.27
C VAL A 63 18.32 -15.55 25.76
N ASP A 64 17.04 -15.40 26.14
CA ASP A 64 16.61 -15.43 27.54
C ASP A 64 16.94 -16.75 28.24
N ARG A 65 16.80 -17.87 27.52
CA ARG A 65 17.08 -19.19 28.08
C ARG A 65 18.57 -19.45 28.32
N PHE A 66 19.44 -18.93 27.45
CA PHE A 66 20.89 -19.08 27.59
C PHE A 66 21.49 -18.07 28.57
N ALA A 67 21.04 -16.82 28.52
CA ALA A 67 21.62 -15.75 29.32
C ALA A 67 20.99 -15.65 30.73
N LYS A 68 19.91 -16.40 31.02
CA LYS A 68 19.10 -16.26 32.26
C LYS A 68 18.65 -14.81 32.51
N THR A 69 18.61 -13.99 31.47
CA THR A 69 18.34 -12.54 31.51
C THR A 69 16.85 -12.23 31.58
N GLY A 70 16.08 -12.88 32.47
CA GLY A 70 14.63 -12.61 32.59
C GLY A 70 13.91 -12.62 31.22
N PRO A 71 12.91 -11.76 30.97
CA PRO A 71 12.26 -11.61 29.66
C PRO A 71 12.91 -10.52 28.76
N TRP A 72 14.15 -10.10 29.02
CA TRP A 72 14.76 -8.95 28.33
C TRP A 72 15.14 -9.25 26.88
N GLY A 73 15.61 -10.46 26.61
CA GLY A 73 15.89 -10.97 25.27
C GLY A 73 14.62 -11.11 24.44
N LEU A 74 13.49 -11.51 25.03
CA LEU A 74 12.18 -11.49 24.38
C LEU A 74 11.74 -10.07 24.02
N ILE A 75 11.84 -9.10 24.95
CA ILE A 75 11.49 -7.70 24.68
C ILE A 75 12.36 -7.15 23.55
N GLY A 76 13.68 -7.30 23.66
CA GLY A 76 14.62 -6.85 22.64
C GLY A 76 14.42 -7.56 21.30
N GLY A 77 14.19 -8.87 21.32
CA GLY A 77 13.98 -9.71 20.14
C GLY A 77 12.71 -9.33 19.38
N VAL A 78 11.60 -9.09 20.07
CA VAL A 78 10.35 -8.62 19.45
C VAL A 78 10.54 -7.24 18.81
N LEU A 79 11.15 -6.29 19.53
CA LEU A 79 11.39 -4.95 19.01
C LEU A 79 12.30 -4.97 17.77
N LEU A 80 13.38 -5.76 17.80
CA LEU A 80 14.27 -5.96 16.65
C LEU A 80 13.56 -6.64 15.48
N GLY A 81 12.82 -7.72 15.73
CA GLY A 81 12.06 -8.43 14.70
C GLY A 81 11.02 -7.54 14.02
N PHE A 82 10.32 -6.72 14.80
CA PHE A 82 9.36 -5.75 14.29
C PHE A 82 10.04 -4.64 13.47
N ALA A 83 11.12 -4.05 13.99
CA ALA A 83 11.88 -3.01 13.28
C ALA A 83 12.43 -3.53 11.93
N LEU A 84 12.93 -4.77 11.91
CA LEU A 84 13.40 -5.43 10.69
C LEU A 84 12.27 -5.62 9.66
N SER A 85 11.08 -6.03 10.10
CA SER A 85 9.94 -6.20 9.20
C SER A 85 9.49 -4.88 8.59
N LEU A 86 9.40 -3.81 9.39
CA LEU A 86 9.12 -2.45 8.89
C LEU A 86 10.20 -1.96 7.92
N PHE A 87 11.47 -2.20 8.23
CA PHE A 87 12.58 -1.83 7.34
C PHE A 87 12.48 -2.55 5.99
N MET A 88 12.16 -3.84 6.00
CA MET A 88 12.00 -4.63 4.78
C MET A 88 10.82 -4.14 3.94
N ALA A 89 9.67 -3.89 4.57
CA ALA A 89 8.50 -3.33 3.92
C ALA A 89 8.79 -1.96 3.28
N ARG A 90 9.45 -1.05 4.02
CA ARG A 90 9.88 0.26 3.50
C ARG A 90 10.85 0.09 2.34
N ARG A 91 11.79 -0.84 2.43
CA ARG A 91 12.76 -1.08 1.35
C ARG A 91 12.06 -1.58 0.08
N THR A 92 11.08 -2.46 0.20
CA THR A 92 10.27 -2.91 -0.93
C THR A 92 9.49 -1.75 -1.54
N ALA A 93 8.86 -0.91 -0.73
CA ALA A 93 8.18 0.30 -1.20
C ALA A 93 9.12 1.26 -1.96
N ASN A 94 10.31 1.53 -1.39
CA ASN A 94 11.31 2.40 -2.02
C ASN A 94 11.81 1.84 -3.37
N ARG A 95 11.97 0.52 -3.48
CA ARG A 95 12.38 -0.13 -4.75
C ARG A 95 11.33 0.03 -5.84
N LEU A 96 10.05 -0.10 -5.51
CA LEU A 96 8.95 0.10 -6.44
C LEU A 96 8.91 1.55 -6.95
N MET A 97 9.06 2.53 -6.06
CA MET A 97 9.12 3.95 -6.44
C MET A 97 10.33 4.29 -7.31
N ALA A 98 11.49 3.68 -7.04
CA ALA A 98 12.69 3.88 -7.85
C ALA A 98 12.54 3.33 -9.28
N GLN A 99 11.87 2.17 -9.43
CA GLN A 99 11.58 1.60 -10.75
C GLN A 99 10.61 2.47 -11.56
N ALA A 100 9.54 2.95 -10.93
CA ALA A 100 8.58 3.84 -11.59
C ALA A 100 9.26 5.12 -12.13
N LYS A 101 10.11 5.77 -11.30
CA LYS A 101 10.87 6.95 -11.73
C LYS A 101 11.86 6.66 -12.86
N ALA A 102 12.52 5.50 -12.83
CA ALA A 102 13.46 5.11 -13.88
C ALA A 102 12.75 4.87 -15.22
N GLU A 103 11.57 4.26 -15.18
CA GLU A 103 10.76 4.00 -16.37
C GLU A 103 10.19 5.31 -16.98
N GLU A 104 9.74 6.24 -16.13
CA GLU A 104 9.33 7.59 -16.55
C GLU A 104 10.49 8.38 -17.17
N ALA A 105 11.69 8.31 -16.57
CA ALA A 105 12.89 8.96 -17.11
C ALA A 105 13.31 8.38 -18.47
N ALA A 106 13.21 7.06 -18.64
CA ALA A 106 13.48 6.39 -19.91
C ALA A 106 12.45 6.76 -20.99
N ARG A 107 11.15 6.81 -20.63
CA ARG A 107 10.06 7.21 -21.54
C ARG A 107 10.16 8.68 -21.95
N SER A 108 10.59 9.55 -21.03
CA SER A 108 10.83 10.98 -21.29
C SER A 108 12.03 11.24 -22.20
N GLN A 109 13.07 10.40 -22.13
CA GLN A 109 14.23 10.48 -23.03
C GLN A 109 13.92 9.96 -24.42
N ALA A 110 13.12 8.88 -24.53
CA ALA A 110 12.68 8.34 -25.82
C ALA A 110 11.69 9.24 -26.57
N SER A 111 10.97 10.12 -25.87
CA SER A 111 9.98 11.03 -26.46
C SER A 111 10.54 12.39 -26.91
N LYS A 112 11.82 12.71 -26.64
CA LYS A 112 12.42 13.94 -27.17
C LYS A 112 12.69 13.75 -28.67
N PRO A 113 11.99 14.46 -29.58
CA PRO A 113 12.28 14.35 -30.99
C PRO A 113 13.68 14.92 -31.22
N LYS A 114 14.50 14.17 -31.96
CA LYS A 114 15.82 14.60 -32.42
C LYS A 114 15.58 15.71 -33.43
N VAL A 115 15.65 16.97 -32.97
CA VAL A 115 15.60 18.15 -33.83
C VAL A 115 16.99 18.26 -34.45
N ASP A 116 17.19 17.54 -35.56
CA ASP A 116 18.31 17.73 -36.48
C ASP A 116 17.92 18.78 -37.53
#